data_AF-A0A161ZQC0-F1
#
_entry.id   AF-A0A161ZQC0-F1
#
_cell.length_a   1.000
_cell.length_b   1.000
_cell.length_c   1.000
_cell.angle_alpha   90.00
_cell.angle_beta   90.00
_cell.angle_gamma   90.00
#
_symmetry.space_group_name_H-M   'P 1'
#
loop_
_entity.id
_entity.type
_entity.pdbx_description
1 polymer ?
#
loop_
_entity_poly.entity_id
_entity_poly.type
_entity_poly.pdbx_seq_one_letter_code
_entity_poly.pdbx_strand_id
1 'polypeptide(L)'
;MAEYICFYNKDTLIIKPPKKSPIFLRMIVLLVAMICSVFICSFCLQQINNHNKSKFVNFEVIVRPCQDDVFNHPQLPFLTYPRPKTFCRAECACNPVRLFAILSSQRSGTGWFETLLNSHINVSSNGEIFSHKERRDNFSSIVKTLDRVYNLDWFTSASKNQCSAAIGFKWMLNQNLSWLVQGLLENHKEIVEYFNSKGVSVILLFRRNTLRRMVSMLANSYDRHAKLLNGTHKSHVHSFEEADTLSRYRPTINSKTLINDLKQMESTVTKAIEYFNSTRHIILYYEDLIKNSTKLDEVQKFLGLPRMNLTSHQVKIHRGPLWEHIENWDDVNKTLGGTTYESFLSIDY
;
A
#
# COMPACT_ATOMS: atom_id res chain seq x y z
N MET A 1 38.86 -15.90 -55.70
CA MET A 1 39.64 -16.13 -56.93
C MET A 1 41.05 -15.65 -56.68
N ALA A 2 42.01 -16.57 -56.63
CA ALA A 2 43.41 -16.29 -56.89
C ALA A 2 44.00 -17.61 -57.42
N GLU A 3 44.12 -17.71 -58.73
CA GLU A 3 44.82 -18.80 -59.39
C GLU A 3 46.32 -18.54 -59.31
N TYR A 4 47.11 -19.58 -59.03
CA TYR A 4 48.51 -19.63 -59.39
C TYR A 4 48.76 -20.88 -60.22
N ILE A 5 49.36 -20.63 -61.38
CA ILE A 5 49.91 -21.57 -62.36
C ILE A 5 51.19 -22.22 -61.80
N CYS A 6 51.43 -23.53 -62.02
CA CYS A 6 52.56 -24.10 -62.81
C CYS A 6 52.88 -25.59 -62.51
N PHE A 7 52.77 -26.41 -63.57
CA PHE A 7 53.48 -27.64 -64.02
C PHE A 7 53.87 -28.85 -63.12
N TYR A 8 53.16 -29.96 -63.40
CA TYR A 8 53.57 -31.29 -63.88
C TYR A 8 54.98 -31.87 -63.58
N ASN A 9 55.03 -32.92 -62.75
CA ASN A 9 55.60 -34.22 -63.15
C ASN A 9 55.20 -35.38 -62.19
N LYS A 10 54.76 -36.50 -62.80
CA LYS A 10 54.61 -37.89 -62.32
C LYS A 10 53.76 -38.20 -61.07
N ASP A 11 52.51 -38.56 -61.35
CA ASP A 11 51.73 -39.68 -60.79
C ASP A 11 51.77 -39.95 -59.28
N THR A 12 51.05 -39.12 -58.51
CA THR A 12 50.14 -39.52 -57.41
C THR A 12 49.33 -38.30 -56.95
N LEU A 13 48.02 -38.29 -57.22
CA LEU A 13 47.12 -37.17 -56.97
C LEU A 13 46.64 -37.18 -55.50
N ILE A 14 47.32 -36.43 -54.63
CA ILE A 14 46.85 -36.21 -53.25
C ILE A 14 45.86 -35.04 -53.24
N ILE A 15 44.56 -35.34 -53.29
CA ILE A 15 43.49 -34.36 -53.10
C ILE A 15 43.38 -34.06 -51.60
N LYS A 16 43.94 -32.93 -51.14
CA LYS A 16 43.66 -32.43 -49.78
C LYS A 16 42.21 -31.93 -49.72
N PRO A 17 41.38 -32.37 -48.75
CA PRO A 17 40.02 -31.87 -48.64
C PRO A 17 40.05 -30.36 -48.28
N PRO A 18 39.17 -29.54 -48.87
CA PRO A 18 39.06 -28.13 -48.48
C PRO A 18 38.61 -28.07 -47.02
N LYS A 19 39.40 -27.39 -46.17
CA LYS A 19 38.98 -27.02 -44.82
C LYS A 19 37.74 -26.12 -44.92
N LYS A 20 36.55 -26.73 -44.87
CA LYS A 20 35.28 -25.99 -44.71
C LYS A 20 35.41 -25.18 -43.42
N SER A 21 35.36 -23.85 -43.53
CA SER A 21 35.56 -23.00 -42.37
C SER A 21 34.40 -23.21 -41.39
N PRO A 22 34.69 -23.38 -40.08
CA PRO A 22 33.66 -23.61 -39.06
C PRO A 22 32.73 -22.39 -38.89
N ILE A 23 33.11 -21.24 -39.46
CA ILE A 23 32.33 -20.00 -39.42
C ILE A 23 31.13 -20.08 -40.37
N PHE A 24 31.30 -20.63 -41.57
CA PHE A 24 30.20 -20.72 -42.54
C PHE A 24 29.09 -21.64 -42.04
N LEU A 25 29.47 -22.75 -41.38
CA LEU A 25 28.51 -23.69 -40.78
C LEU A 25 27.77 -23.07 -39.60
N ARG A 26 28.46 -22.28 -38.76
CA ARG A 26 27.84 -21.53 -37.65
C ARG A 26 26.86 -20.47 -38.14
N MET A 27 27.18 -19.76 -39.24
CA MET A 27 26.28 -18.78 -39.83
C MET A 27 25.01 -19.43 -40.41
N ILE A 28 25.12 -20.60 -41.02
CA ILE A 28 23.96 -21.38 -41.48
C ILE A 28 23.10 -21.82 -40.30
N VAL A 29 23.70 -22.33 -39.23
CA VAL A 29 22.96 -22.76 -38.03
C VAL A 29 22.22 -21.59 -37.39
N LEU A 30 22.84 -20.40 -37.32
CA LEU A 30 22.18 -19.20 -36.79
C LEU A 30 21.01 -18.74 -37.67
N LEU A 31 21.15 -18.82 -39.00
CA LEU A 31 20.05 -18.51 -39.93
C LEU A 31 18.88 -19.47 -39.76
N VAL A 32 19.16 -20.77 -39.68
CA VAL A 32 18.13 -21.80 -39.47
C VAL A 32 17.45 -21.59 -38.10
N ALA A 33 18.21 -21.32 -37.04
CA ALA A 33 17.66 -21.04 -35.72
C ALA A 33 16.74 -19.80 -35.73
N MET A 34 17.12 -18.74 -36.45
CA MET A 34 16.29 -17.53 -36.54
C MET A 34 14.98 -17.81 -37.31
N ILE A 35 15.06 -18.54 -38.42
CA ILE A 35 13.87 -18.91 -39.21
C ILE A 35 12.94 -19.82 -38.39
N CYS A 36 13.48 -20.82 -37.69
CA CYS A 36 12.70 -21.69 -36.80
C CYS A 36 12.05 -20.90 -35.66
N SER A 37 12.75 -19.93 -35.08
CA SER A 37 12.22 -19.06 -34.02
C SER A 37 11.02 -18.24 -34.50
N VAL A 38 11.11 -17.66 -35.70
CA VAL A 38 10.02 -16.91 -36.32
C VAL A 38 8.83 -17.83 -36.67
N PHE A 39 9.10 -19.03 -37.17
CA PHE A 39 8.06 -20.01 -37.46
C PHE A 39 7.32 -20.48 -36.20
N ILE A 40 8.05 -20.78 -35.12
CA ILE A 40 7.46 -21.16 -33.83
C ILE A 40 6.64 -20.00 -33.27
N CYS A 41 7.16 -18.77 -33.31
CA CYS A 41 6.44 -17.59 -32.84
C CYS A 41 5.15 -17.33 -33.65
N SER A 42 5.21 -17.46 -34.98
CA SER A 42 4.05 -17.35 -35.87
C SER A 42 3.00 -18.44 -35.60
N PHE A 43 3.44 -19.67 -35.39
CA PHE A 43 2.55 -20.78 -35.07
C PHE A 43 1.90 -20.60 -33.68
N CYS A 44 2.65 -20.16 -32.67
CA CYS A 44 2.11 -19.81 -31.35
C CYS A 44 1.09 -18.66 -31.42
N LEU A 45 1.35 -17.63 -32.24
CA LEU A 45 0.40 -16.53 -32.47
C LEU A 45 -0.87 -17.01 -33.19
N GLN A 46 -0.75 -17.88 -34.20
CA GLN A 46 -1.91 -18.50 -34.85
C GLN A 46 -2.68 -19.41 -33.89
N GLN A 47 -2.00 -20.12 -32.98
CA GLN A 47 -2.63 -20.96 -31.98
C GLN A 47 -3.41 -20.11 -30.96
N ILE A 48 -2.88 -18.98 -30.49
CA ILE A 48 -3.61 -18.01 -29.65
C ILE A 48 -4.82 -17.46 -30.39
N ASN A 49 -4.68 -17.12 -31.68
CA ASN A 49 -5.77 -16.56 -32.47
C ASN A 49 -6.89 -17.60 -32.76
N ASN A 50 -6.53 -18.86 -32.97
CA ASN A 50 -7.49 -19.96 -33.12
C ASN A 50 -8.09 -20.41 -31.78
N HIS A 51 -7.37 -20.31 -30.67
CA HIS A 51 -7.92 -20.56 -29.33
C HIS A 51 -8.93 -19.49 -28.92
N ASN A 52 -8.77 -18.24 -29.40
CA ASN A 52 -9.77 -17.18 -29.25
C ASN A 52 -11.03 -17.43 -30.10
N LYS A 53 -10.94 -18.20 -31.20
CA LYS A 53 -12.09 -18.62 -32.02
C LYS A 53 -12.74 -19.92 -31.56
N SER A 54 -12.03 -20.75 -30.79
CA SER A 54 -12.52 -22.03 -30.28
C SER A 54 -13.29 -21.84 -28.97
N LYS A 55 -14.62 -21.79 -29.09
CA LYS A 55 -15.63 -21.96 -28.02
C LYS A 55 -15.59 -20.92 -26.89
N PHE A 56 -15.88 -19.67 -27.21
CA PHE A 56 -16.86 -18.95 -26.39
C PHE A 56 -18.24 -19.50 -26.75
N VAL A 57 -18.71 -20.49 -25.99
CA VAL A 57 -20.15 -20.66 -25.85
C VAL A 57 -20.61 -19.39 -25.16
N ASN A 58 -21.30 -18.51 -25.89
CA ASN A 58 -22.02 -17.39 -25.30
C ASN A 58 -23.10 -17.99 -24.39
N PHE A 59 -22.75 -18.33 -23.16
CA PHE A 59 -23.72 -18.23 -22.10
C PHE A 59 -24.07 -16.75 -22.04
N GLU A 60 -25.24 -16.39 -22.55
CA GLU A 60 -25.96 -15.26 -21.99
C GLU A 60 -26.08 -15.56 -20.50
N VAL A 61 -25.12 -15.07 -19.72
CA VAL A 61 -25.29 -14.92 -18.29
C VAL A 61 -26.39 -13.89 -18.21
N ILE A 62 -27.63 -14.39 -18.14
CA ILE A 62 -28.76 -13.65 -17.62
C ILE A 62 -28.22 -13.08 -16.31
N VAL A 63 -27.95 -11.77 -16.30
CA VAL A 63 -27.63 -11.04 -15.08
C VAL A 63 -28.86 -11.22 -14.23
N ARG A 64 -28.88 -12.26 -13.39
CA ARG A 64 -29.85 -12.33 -12.32
C ARG A 64 -29.64 -11.03 -11.56
N PRO A 65 -30.64 -10.15 -11.47
CA PRO A 65 -30.60 -9.10 -10.47
C PRO A 65 -30.27 -9.83 -9.17
N CYS A 66 -29.24 -9.38 -8.45
CA CYS A 66 -28.90 -9.97 -7.16
C CYS A 66 -30.20 -9.99 -6.36
N GLN A 67 -30.78 -11.18 -6.18
CA GLN A 67 -32.17 -11.28 -5.73
C GLN A 67 -32.27 -10.62 -4.35
N ASP A 68 -33.24 -9.73 -4.22
CA ASP A 68 -33.60 -8.99 -3.01
C ASP A 68 -34.19 -9.93 -1.93
N ASP A 69 -33.57 -11.08 -1.64
CA ASP A 69 -33.97 -11.98 -0.53
C ASP A 69 -33.36 -11.52 0.81
N VAL A 70 -33.07 -10.23 0.95
CA VAL A 70 -32.49 -9.59 2.14
C VAL A 70 -33.53 -8.71 2.85
N PHE A 71 -34.82 -8.96 2.68
CA PHE A 71 -35.85 -8.32 3.50
C PHE A 71 -35.84 -8.93 4.91
N ASN A 72 -34.93 -8.41 5.77
CA ASN A 72 -35.02 -8.35 7.25
C ASN A 72 -33.64 -8.28 7.95
N HIS A 73 -32.64 -7.60 7.39
CA HIS A 73 -31.39 -7.33 8.13
C HIS A 73 -31.17 -5.83 8.42
N PRO A 74 -31.02 -5.42 9.70
CA PRO A 74 -30.79 -4.01 10.08
C PRO A 74 -29.47 -3.40 9.56
N GLN A 75 -28.67 -4.15 8.79
CA GLN A 75 -27.40 -3.72 8.20
C GLN A 75 -27.51 -3.26 6.73
N LEU A 76 -28.72 -3.30 6.15
CA LEU A 76 -29.03 -2.89 4.77
C LEU A 76 -28.50 -1.51 4.32
N PRO A 77 -28.41 -0.44 5.16
CA PRO A 77 -28.01 0.89 4.67
C PRO A 77 -26.56 1.01 4.18
N PHE A 78 -25.72 0.01 4.44
CA PHE A 78 -24.26 0.11 4.24
C PHE A 78 -23.68 -0.95 3.29
N LEU A 79 -24.54 -1.69 2.60
CA LEU A 79 -24.12 -2.69 1.62
C LEU A 79 -23.99 -2.02 0.25
N THR A 80 -22.75 -1.84 -0.21
CA THR A 80 -22.50 -1.28 -1.54
C THR A 80 -22.21 -2.40 -2.54
N TYR A 81 -22.68 -2.26 -3.78
CA TYR A 81 -22.40 -3.20 -4.87
C TYR A 81 -21.64 -2.47 -5.98
N PRO A 82 -20.31 -2.31 -5.84
CA PRO A 82 -19.48 -1.63 -6.83
C PRO A 82 -19.62 -2.23 -8.23
N ARG A 83 -19.65 -1.35 -9.24
CA ARG A 83 -19.67 -1.70 -10.66
C ARG A 83 -18.42 -1.08 -11.33
N PRO A 84 -17.25 -1.72 -11.20
CA PRO A 84 -16.03 -1.22 -11.83
C PRO A 84 -16.19 -1.14 -13.35
N LYS A 85 -15.67 -0.07 -13.95
CA LYS A 85 -15.61 0.10 -15.41
C LYS A 85 -14.46 -0.66 -16.04
N THR A 86 -13.42 -0.92 -15.25
CA THR A 86 -12.15 -1.48 -15.73
C THR A 86 -12.12 -3.01 -15.81
N PHE A 87 -13.03 -3.70 -15.12
CA PHE A 87 -13.13 -5.17 -15.15
C PHE A 87 -14.52 -5.65 -14.69
N CYS A 88 -14.84 -6.92 -14.95
CA CYS A 88 -16.05 -7.56 -14.41
C CYS A 88 -15.77 -8.28 -13.08
N ARG A 89 -16.62 -8.07 -12.08
CA ARG A 89 -16.56 -8.79 -10.79
C ARG A 89 -16.98 -10.27 -10.90
N ALA A 90 -17.47 -10.69 -12.07
CA ALA A 90 -17.88 -12.07 -12.38
C ALA A 90 -18.79 -12.66 -11.30
N GLU A 91 -18.43 -13.81 -10.73
CA GLU A 91 -19.18 -14.50 -9.67
C GLU A 91 -19.41 -13.63 -8.41
N CYS A 92 -18.56 -12.63 -8.17
CA CYS A 92 -18.62 -11.75 -7.02
C CYS A 92 -19.44 -10.47 -7.27
N ALA A 93 -20.09 -10.31 -8.42
CA ALA A 93 -20.92 -9.14 -8.73
C ALA A 93 -22.03 -8.91 -7.68
N CYS A 94 -22.59 -10.00 -7.15
CA CYS A 94 -23.63 -9.97 -6.12
C CYS A 94 -23.11 -10.05 -4.68
N ASN A 95 -21.80 -9.92 -4.47
CA ASN A 95 -21.25 -9.80 -3.13
C ASN A 95 -21.16 -8.32 -2.75
N PRO A 96 -21.76 -7.91 -1.61
CA PRO A 96 -21.63 -6.54 -1.15
C PRO A 96 -20.20 -6.26 -0.70
N VAL A 97 -19.79 -5.00 -0.81
CA VAL A 97 -18.48 -4.51 -0.41
C VAL A 97 -18.66 -3.48 0.69
N ARG A 98 -17.87 -3.61 1.75
CA ARG A 98 -17.79 -2.65 2.84
C ARG A 98 -16.74 -1.60 2.53
N LEU A 99 -17.12 -0.35 2.63
CA LEU A 99 -16.22 0.77 2.41
C LEU A 99 -15.58 1.15 3.73
N PHE A 100 -14.28 1.43 3.74
CA PHE A 100 -13.61 1.95 4.92
C PHE A 100 -12.58 3.04 4.61
N ALA A 101 -12.23 3.81 5.63
CA ALA A 101 -11.14 4.78 5.59
C ALA A 101 -10.38 4.75 6.91
N ILE A 102 -9.05 4.66 6.85
CA ILE A 102 -8.18 4.73 8.02
C ILE A 102 -7.70 6.18 8.17
N LEU A 103 -8.21 6.89 9.17
CA LEU A 103 -7.83 8.27 9.48
C LEU A 103 -6.84 8.27 10.63
N SER A 104 -5.70 8.94 10.47
CA SER A 104 -4.60 8.87 11.43
C SER A 104 -3.63 10.03 11.25
N SER A 105 -2.69 10.23 12.16
CA SER A 105 -1.51 11.07 11.90
C SER A 105 -0.32 10.23 11.40
N GLN A 106 0.68 10.84 10.77
CA GLN A 106 1.93 10.13 10.44
C GLN A 106 2.59 9.52 11.69
N ARG A 107 3.25 8.36 11.48
CA ARG A 107 4.00 7.59 12.49
C ARG A 107 3.17 7.02 13.65
N SER A 108 1.88 6.81 13.42
CA SER A 108 0.95 6.19 14.38
C SER A 108 0.77 4.68 14.20
N GLY A 109 1.62 4.01 13.41
CA GLY A 109 1.54 2.55 13.19
C GLY A 109 0.62 2.12 12.06
N THR A 110 0.06 3.06 11.30
CA THR A 110 -0.87 2.77 10.19
C THR A 110 -0.28 1.99 9.03
N GLY A 111 1.03 2.11 8.75
CA GLY A 111 1.70 1.28 7.74
C GLY A 111 1.64 -0.20 8.09
N TRP A 112 1.99 -0.53 9.34
CA TRP A 112 1.94 -1.89 9.87
C TRP A 112 0.51 -2.42 9.98
N PHE A 113 -0.42 -1.59 10.46
CA PHE A 113 -1.83 -1.95 10.55
C PHE A 113 -2.47 -2.22 9.18
N GLU A 114 -2.13 -1.42 8.17
CA GLU A 114 -2.60 -1.67 6.80
C GLU A 114 -2.04 -2.96 6.23
N THR A 115 -0.76 -3.28 6.47
CA THR A 115 -0.20 -4.57 6.01
C THR A 115 -0.88 -5.75 6.69
N LEU A 116 -1.27 -5.62 7.96
CA LEU A 116 -2.09 -6.63 8.63
C LEU A 116 -3.44 -6.78 7.93
N LEU A 117 -4.17 -5.69 7.66
CA LEU A 117 -5.46 -5.74 6.98
C LEU A 117 -5.35 -6.35 5.58
N ASN A 118 -4.33 -5.96 4.80
CA ASN A 118 -4.12 -6.49 3.45
C ASN A 118 -3.64 -7.94 3.42
N SER A 119 -3.26 -8.54 4.55
CA SER A 119 -3.03 -10.00 4.63
C SER A 119 -4.34 -10.80 4.64
N HIS A 120 -5.48 -10.13 4.87
CA HIS A 120 -6.80 -10.75 4.74
C HIS A 120 -7.20 -10.86 3.26
N ILE A 121 -7.53 -12.06 2.80
CA ILE A 121 -7.80 -12.35 1.38
C ILE A 121 -8.93 -11.50 0.76
N ASN A 122 -9.93 -11.12 1.55
CA ASN A 122 -11.05 -10.28 1.11
C ASN A 122 -10.89 -8.77 1.35
N VAL A 123 -9.71 -8.27 1.74
CA VAL A 123 -9.49 -6.84 2.03
C VAL A 123 -8.57 -6.20 1.00
N SER A 124 -8.90 -4.98 0.59
CA SER A 124 -8.05 -4.15 -0.25
C SER A 124 -7.93 -2.73 0.32
N SER A 125 -6.82 -2.43 0.98
CA SER A 125 -6.44 -1.08 1.38
C SER A 125 -5.41 -0.49 0.42
N ASN A 126 -5.73 0.68 -0.14
CA ASN A 126 -5.01 1.28 -1.26
C ASN A 126 -3.94 2.32 -0.86
N GLY A 127 -3.42 2.25 0.37
CA GLY A 127 -2.37 3.16 0.84
C GLY A 127 -2.86 4.59 1.03
N GLU A 128 -1.91 5.54 1.00
CA GLU A 128 -2.19 6.98 1.11
C GLU A 128 -2.59 7.58 -0.24
N ILE A 129 -3.78 7.24 -0.72
CA ILE A 129 -4.31 7.73 -2.01
C ILE A 129 -4.35 9.25 -2.09
N PHE A 130 -4.48 9.93 -0.95
CA PHE A 130 -4.57 11.38 -0.91
C PHE A 130 -3.23 12.10 -0.77
N SER A 131 -2.09 11.39 -0.68
CA SER A 131 -0.75 12.01 -0.55
C SER A 131 -0.39 13.01 -1.68
N HIS A 132 -1.00 12.87 -2.86
CA HIS A 132 -0.85 13.80 -3.97
C HIS A 132 -1.80 14.99 -3.85
N LYS A 133 -1.25 16.21 -3.93
CA LYS A 133 -1.99 17.47 -3.72
C LYS A 133 -3.23 17.59 -4.60
N GLU A 134 -3.10 17.29 -5.90
CA GLU A 134 -4.17 17.37 -6.91
C GLU A 134 -5.48 16.66 -6.51
N ARG A 135 -5.36 15.58 -5.73
CA ARG A 135 -6.50 14.78 -5.27
C ARG A 135 -7.26 15.42 -4.11
N ARG A 136 -6.67 16.43 -3.48
CA ARG A 136 -7.23 17.18 -2.34
C ARG A 136 -7.39 18.69 -2.62
N ASP A 137 -7.18 19.14 -3.86
CA ASP A 137 -7.24 20.57 -4.19
C ASP A 137 -8.60 21.21 -3.83
N ASN A 138 -9.69 20.45 -3.95
CA ASN A 138 -11.04 20.84 -3.56
C ASN A 138 -11.91 19.59 -3.31
N PHE A 139 -13.11 19.79 -2.77
CA PHE A 139 -14.04 18.71 -2.48
C PHE A 139 -14.46 17.88 -3.71
N SER A 140 -14.59 18.49 -4.90
CA SER A 140 -14.91 17.76 -6.14
C SER A 140 -13.79 16.77 -6.53
N SER A 141 -12.52 17.19 -6.42
CA SER A 141 -11.36 16.32 -6.62
C SER A 141 -11.32 15.18 -5.60
N ILE A 142 -11.69 15.47 -4.34
CA ILE A 142 -11.79 14.47 -3.28
C ILE A 142 -12.83 13.42 -3.64
N VAL A 143 -14.07 13.84 -3.93
CA VAL A 143 -15.19 12.94 -4.28
C VAL A 143 -14.84 12.09 -5.50
N LYS A 144 -14.29 12.69 -6.56
CA LYS A 144 -13.84 11.95 -7.76
C LYS A 144 -12.85 10.84 -7.42
N THR A 145 -11.94 11.10 -6.47
CA THR A 145 -10.97 10.10 -6.01
C THR A 145 -11.66 9.02 -5.16
N LEU A 146 -12.53 9.41 -4.23
CA LEU A 146 -13.30 8.49 -3.38
C LEU A 146 -14.18 7.54 -4.21
N ASP A 147 -14.95 8.08 -5.15
CA ASP A 147 -15.80 7.30 -6.04
C ASP A 147 -14.98 6.32 -6.87
N ARG A 148 -13.80 6.71 -7.35
CA ARG A 148 -12.92 5.81 -8.10
C ARG A 148 -12.45 4.63 -7.25
N VAL A 149 -12.05 4.88 -6.00
CA VAL A 149 -11.62 3.81 -5.07
C VAL A 149 -12.80 2.91 -4.70
N TYR A 150 -13.91 3.49 -4.27
CA TYR A 150 -15.05 2.72 -3.79
C TYR A 150 -15.83 2.00 -4.91
N ASN A 151 -15.67 2.40 -6.17
CA ASN A 151 -16.14 1.65 -7.33
C ASN A 151 -15.17 0.54 -7.80
N LEU A 152 -14.09 0.27 -7.06
CA LEU A 152 -13.03 -0.69 -7.43
C LEU A 152 -12.25 -0.31 -8.70
N ASP A 153 -12.32 0.94 -9.16
CA ASP A 153 -11.63 1.44 -10.37
C ASP A 153 -10.26 2.09 -10.06
N TRP A 154 -9.73 1.82 -8.87
CA TRP A 154 -8.40 2.28 -8.47
C TRP A 154 -7.33 1.31 -8.96
N PHE A 155 -6.47 1.79 -9.86
CA PHE A 155 -5.40 0.98 -10.42
C PHE A 155 -4.28 0.83 -9.39
N THR A 156 -4.09 -0.38 -8.87
CA THR A 156 -2.93 -0.73 -8.06
C THR A 156 -2.21 -1.92 -8.67
N SER A 157 -0.92 -2.04 -8.34
CA SER A 157 -0.12 -3.21 -8.72
C SER A 157 -0.54 -4.50 -8.00
N ALA A 158 -1.47 -4.44 -7.04
CA ALA A 158 -1.96 -5.60 -6.32
C ALA A 158 -2.90 -6.42 -7.22
N SER A 159 -2.57 -7.69 -7.42
CA SER A 159 -3.34 -8.61 -8.25
C SER A 159 -4.72 -8.91 -7.62
N LYS A 160 -5.77 -8.44 -8.31
CA LYS A 160 -7.17 -8.93 -8.33
C LYS A 160 -8.07 -8.59 -7.11
N ASN A 161 -8.94 -7.60 -7.32
CA ASN A 161 -10.00 -7.15 -6.39
C ASN A 161 -11.42 -7.63 -6.76
N GLN A 162 -11.57 -8.69 -7.57
CA GLN A 162 -12.90 -9.09 -8.07
C GLN A 162 -13.87 -9.43 -6.92
N CYS A 163 -13.35 -10.07 -5.88
CA CYS A 163 -14.09 -10.60 -4.75
C CYS A 163 -13.77 -9.92 -3.41
N SER A 164 -13.17 -8.72 -3.42
CA SER A 164 -12.92 -7.98 -2.18
C SER A 164 -14.23 -7.71 -1.45
N ALA A 165 -14.31 -8.08 -0.18
CA ALA A 165 -15.45 -7.82 0.69
C ALA A 165 -15.32 -6.50 1.45
N ALA A 166 -14.09 -5.98 1.58
CA ALA A 166 -13.86 -4.64 2.10
C ALA A 166 -12.81 -3.89 1.27
N ILE A 167 -13.09 -2.63 0.96
CA ILE A 167 -12.16 -1.73 0.28
C ILE A 167 -12.01 -0.41 1.02
N GLY A 168 -10.78 0.07 1.07
CA GLY A 168 -10.47 1.34 1.71
C GLY A 168 -9.11 1.87 1.35
N PHE A 169 -8.68 2.83 2.15
CA PHE A 169 -7.43 3.55 2.02
C PHE A 169 -7.05 4.19 3.35
N LYS A 170 -5.88 4.81 3.39
CA LYS A 170 -5.42 5.63 4.51
C LYS A 170 -5.41 7.10 4.16
N TRP A 171 -5.77 7.93 5.14
CA TRP A 171 -5.68 9.38 5.01
C TRP A 171 -5.03 9.97 6.27
N MET A 172 -3.91 10.64 6.07
CA MET A 172 -3.17 11.26 7.16
C MET A 172 -3.68 12.68 7.45
N LEU A 173 -3.93 13.00 8.72
CA LEU A 173 -4.46 14.28 9.22
C LEU A 173 -3.53 15.47 8.92
N ASN A 174 -2.22 15.24 8.95
CA ASN A 174 -1.21 16.29 8.87
C ASN A 174 -0.60 16.44 7.46
N GLN A 175 -1.36 16.12 6.41
CA GLN A 175 -0.96 16.41 5.03
C GLN A 175 -1.10 17.90 4.64
N ASN A 176 -1.41 18.78 5.61
CA ASN A 176 -1.67 20.21 5.42
C ASN A 176 -0.46 21.10 5.80
N LEU A 177 0.76 20.73 5.41
CA LEU A 177 1.94 21.56 5.70
C LEU A 177 2.05 22.83 4.81
N SER A 178 0.98 23.20 4.12
CA SER A 178 0.91 24.41 3.31
C SER A 178 -0.51 24.96 3.40
N TRP A 179 -0.64 26.22 3.83
CA TRP A 179 -1.89 26.99 3.98
C TRP A 179 -2.71 27.14 2.69
N LEU A 180 -2.26 26.56 1.58
CA LEU A 180 -2.91 26.63 0.26
C LEU A 180 -3.53 25.29 -0.19
N VAL A 181 -3.41 24.21 0.60
CA VAL A 181 -3.92 22.89 0.19
C VAL A 181 -4.97 22.39 1.17
N GLN A 182 -6.20 22.32 0.66
CA GLN A 182 -7.33 21.76 1.38
C GLN A 182 -7.10 20.28 1.69
N GLY A 183 -7.58 19.84 2.84
CA GLY A 183 -7.35 18.49 3.34
C GLY A 183 -8.55 17.89 4.06
N LEU A 184 -8.29 16.80 4.76
CA LEU A 184 -9.31 16.03 5.50
C LEU A 184 -10.04 16.86 6.56
N LEU A 185 -9.29 17.63 7.36
CA LEU A 185 -9.88 18.43 8.44
C LEU A 185 -10.57 19.71 7.93
N GLU A 186 -10.19 20.20 6.75
CA GLU A 186 -10.76 21.43 6.18
C GLU A 186 -12.10 21.16 5.49
N ASN A 187 -12.23 20.03 4.78
CA ASN A 187 -13.48 19.59 4.14
C ASN A 187 -14.26 18.58 5.01
N HIS A 188 -14.10 18.63 6.34
CA HIS A 188 -14.59 17.57 7.21
C HIS A 188 -16.11 17.41 7.13
N LYS A 189 -16.88 18.50 6.97
CA LYS A 189 -18.35 18.46 6.92
C LYS A 189 -18.83 17.66 5.70
N GLU A 190 -18.32 18.04 4.54
CA GLU A 190 -18.69 17.43 3.26
C GLU A 190 -18.18 15.98 3.17
N ILE A 191 -17.01 15.68 3.76
CA ILE A 191 -16.48 14.32 3.84
C ILE A 191 -17.33 13.45 4.77
N VAL A 192 -17.78 13.97 5.92
CA VAL A 192 -18.67 13.25 6.85
C VAL A 192 -20.01 12.95 6.19
N GLU A 193 -20.60 13.91 5.48
CA GLU A 193 -21.82 13.70 4.70
C GLU A 193 -21.62 12.62 3.62
N TYR A 194 -20.50 12.66 2.91
CA TYR A 194 -20.15 11.63 1.92
C TYR A 194 -19.96 10.24 2.58
N PHE A 195 -19.25 10.16 3.70
CA PHE A 195 -19.03 8.90 4.42
C PHE A 195 -20.35 8.31 4.93
N ASN A 196 -21.23 9.13 5.51
CA ASN A 196 -22.52 8.68 6.00
C ASN A 196 -23.45 8.23 4.86
N SER A 197 -23.52 8.98 3.77
CA SER A 197 -24.36 8.63 2.61
C SER A 197 -23.89 7.37 1.89
N LYS A 198 -22.58 7.08 1.89
CA LYS A 198 -22.00 5.87 1.27
C LYS A 198 -21.83 4.69 2.25
N GLY A 199 -22.05 4.88 3.54
CA GLY A 199 -21.84 3.85 4.55
C GLY A 199 -20.37 3.51 4.81
N VAL A 200 -19.48 4.49 4.73
CA VAL A 200 -18.05 4.32 4.98
C VAL A 200 -17.79 4.09 6.46
N SER A 201 -17.02 3.04 6.74
CA SER A 201 -16.57 2.67 8.08
C SER A 201 -15.24 3.36 8.38
N VAL A 202 -15.23 4.24 9.37
CA VAL A 202 -14.07 5.05 9.71
C VAL A 202 -13.24 4.36 10.80
N ILE A 203 -11.96 4.12 10.53
CA ILE A 203 -11.01 3.60 11.51
C ILE A 203 -10.09 4.75 11.92
N LEU A 204 -10.28 5.26 13.13
CA LEU A 204 -9.42 6.28 13.73
C LEU A 204 -8.27 5.59 14.46
N LEU A 205 -7.07 5.60 13.87
CA LEU A 205 -5.89 4.95 14.46
C LEU A 205 -4.87 5.99 14.92
N PHE A 206 -4.64 6.06 16.23
CA PHE A 206 -3.71 6.99 16.83
C PHE A 206 -2.63 6.29 17.66
N ARG A 207 -1.66 7.06 18.14
CA ARG A 207 -0.61 6.60 19.05
C ARG A 207 -0.62 7.47 20.28
N ARG A 208 -0.82 6.88 21.46
CA ARG A 208 -0.93 7.62 22.72
C ARG A 208 0.36 8.32 23.10
N ASN A 209 1.51 7.64 22.94
CA ASN A 209 2.80 8.27 23.25
C ASN A 209 3.22 9.22 22.10
N THR A 210 2.81 10.49 22.24
CA THR A 210 3.05 11.55 21.25
C THR A 210 4.52 11.93 21.15
N LEU A 211 5.27 11.88 22.26
CA LEU A 211 6.72 12.13 22.24
C LEU A 211 7.45 11.07 21.40
N ARG A 212 7.13 9.79 21.59
CA ARG A 212 7.70 8.68 20.81
C ARG A 212 7.29 8.74 19.35
N ARG A 213 6.10 9.26 19.05
CA ARG A 213 5.67 9.58 17.68
C ARG A 213 6.54 10.70 17.08
N MET A 214 6.80 11.77 17.83
CA MET A 214 7.65 12.89 17.41
C MET A 214 9.08 12.43 17.08
N VAL A 215 9.72 11.65 17.96
CA VAL A 215 11.04 11.02 17.70
C VAL A 215 11.02 10.26 16.39
N SER A 216 9.98 9.43 16.19
CA SER A 216 9.87 8.65 14.95
C SER A 216 9.59 9.50 13.71
N MET A 217 8.97 10.67 13.83
CA MET A 217 8.79 11.61 12.72
C MET A 217 10.12 12.28 12.35
N LEU A 218 10.87 12.75 13.35
CA LEU A 218 12.17 13.39 13.14
C LEU A 218 13.18 12.42 12.51
N ALA A 219 13.26 11.18 13.01
CA ALA A 219 14.14 10.16 12.44
C ALA A 219 13.78 9.81 10.99
N ASN A 220 12.48 9.67 10.67
CA ASN A 220 12.03 9.44 9.30
C ASN A 220 12.36 10.63 8.38
N SER A 221 12.23 11.87 8.89
CA SER A 221 12.57 13.07 8.14
C SER A 221 14.06 13.15 7.84
N TYR A 222 14.91 12.78 8.81
CA TYR A 222 16.35 12.72 8.64
C TYR A 222 16.75 11.68 7.56
N ASP A 223 16.20 10.47 7.63
CA ASP A 223 16.50 9.41 6.66
C ASP A 223 16.08 9.78 5.21
N ARG A 224 15.10 10.68 5.04
CA ARG A 224 14.74 11.19 3.69
C ARG A 224 15.93 11.83 2.96
N HIS A 225 16.84 12.44 3.72
CA HIS A 225 18.04 13.11 3.20
C HIS A 225 19.29 12.24 3.36
N ALA A 226 19.47 11.63 4.54
CA ALA A 226 20.64 10.82 4.86
C ALA A 226 20.65 9.48 4.12
N LYS A 227 19.46 8.91 3.82
CA LYS A 227 19.27 7.65 3.10
C LYS A 227 20.14 6.52 3.64
N LEU A 228 19.97 6.24 4.93
CA LEU A 228 20.85 5.41 5.74
C LEU A 228 20.93 3.95 5.26
N LEU A 229 19.93 3.50 4.49
CA LEU A 229 19.87 2.15 3.93
C LEU A 229 20.26 2.16 2.45
N ASN A 230 21.55 1.95 2.17
CA ASN A 230 22.10 1.82 0.82
C ASN A 230 21.70 2.98 -0.12
N GLY A 231 21.69 4.22 0.38
CA GLY A 231 21.34 5.39 -0.42
C GLY A 231 19.86 5.45 -0.79
N THR A 232 19.00 4.70 -0.11
CA THR A 232 17.54 4.71 -0.28
C THR A 232 16.84 5.12 1.02
N HIS A 233 15.84 6.00 0.91
CA HIS A 233 14.95 6.32 2.04
C HIS A 233 13.95 5.18 2.27
N LYS A 234 13.79 4.74 3.53
CA LYS A 234 12.84 3.70 3.92
C LYS A 234 12.01 4.14 5.11
N SER A 235 10.72 4.35 4.89
CA SER A 235 9.76 4.68 5.96
C SER A 235 9.35 3.48 6.81
N HIS A 236 9.47 2.28 6.24
CA HIS A 236 9.17 0.99 6.85
C HIS A 236 10.26 -0.01 6.45
N VAL A 237 10.55 -0.95 7.35
CA VAL A 237 11.62 -1.94 7.21
C VAL A 237 11.09 -3.33 7.53
N HIS A 238 11.77 -4.35 7.02
CA HIS A 238 11.35 -5.75 7.12
C HIS A 238 12.36 -6.63 7.85
N SER A 239 13.56 -6.11 8.16
CA SER A 239 14.55 -6.82 8.98
C SER A 239 14.92 -6.02 10.23
N PHE A 240 15.37 -6.74 11.26
CA PHE A 240 15.85 -6.13 12.50
C PHE A 240 17.15 -5.34 12.30
N GLU A 241 17.97 -5.71 11.32
CA GLU A 241 19.23 -5.03 10.98
C GLU A 241 18.97 -3.65 10.35
N GLU A 242 18.01 -3.58 9.43
CA GLU A 242 17.56 -2.31 8.85
C GLU A 242 16.95 -1.41 9.94
N ALA A 243 16.13 -1.99 10.82
CA ALA A 243 15.54 -1.29 11.95
C ALA A 243 16.60 -0.74 12.91
N ASP A 244 17.62 -1.54 13.25
CA ASP A 244 18.74 -1.11 14.09
C ASP A 244 19.46 0.09 13.46
N THR A 245 19.81 -0.03 12.18
CA THR A 245 20.49 1.02 11.42
C THR A 245 19.72 2.34 11.44
N LEU A 246 18.41 2.31 11.19
CA LEU A 246 17.57 3.52 11.21
C LEU A 246 17.38 4.10 12.62
N SER A 247 17.38 3.25 13.66
CA SER A 247 17.18 3.69 15.04
C SER A 247 18.41 4.37 15.67
N ARG A 248 19.59 4.26 15.05
CA ARG A 248 20.84 4.90 15.53
C ARG A 248 20.79 6.42 15.49
N TYR A 249 19.97 7.00 14.62
CA TYR A 249 19.81 8.45 14.60
C TYR A 249 18.97 8.92 15.78
N ARG A 250 19.57 9.75 16.64
CA ARG A 250 18.94 10.34 17.82
C ARG A 250 18.65 11.81 17.53
N PRO A 251 17.39 12.21 17.32
CA PRO A 251 17.06 13.61 17.12
C PRO A 251 17.28 14.45 18.39
N THR A 252 17.72 15.68 18.20
CA THR A 252 17.63 16.75 19.21
C THR A 252 16.23 17.34 19.18
N ILE A 253 15.55 17.36 20.33
CA ILE A 253 14.19 17.90 20.48
C ILE A 253 14.27 19.32 21.02
N ASN A 254 13.50 20.24 20.43
CA ASN A 254 13.42 21.61 20.93
C ASN A 254 12.56 21.68 22.20
N SER A 255 13.21 21.66 23.36
CA SER A 255 12.57 21.73 24.66
C SER A 255 11.72 23.00 24.87
N LYS A 256 12.04 24.11 24.18
CA LYS A 256 11.27 25.35 24.33
C LYS A 256 9.86 25.26 23.74
N THR A 257 9.69 24.50 22.65
CA THR A 257 8.39 24.34 21.96
C THR A 257 7.70 23.02 22.29
N LEU A 258 8.41 22.08 22.91
CA LEU A 258 7.98 20.70 23.12
C LEU A 258 6.56 20.56 23.69
N ILE A 259 6.24 21.23 24.79
CA ILE A 259 4.91 21.16 25.42
C ILE A 259 3.82 21.65 24.46
N ASN A 260 4.08 22.73 23.73
CA ASN A 260 3.12 23.28 22.77
C ASN A 260 2.95 22.34 21.56
N ASP A 261 4.04 21.74 21.08
CA ASP A 261 4.03 20.79 19.97
C ASP A 261 3.21 19.53 20.35
N LEU A 262 3.42 18.99 21.56
CA LEU A 262 2.64 17.86 22.09
C LEU A 262 1.15 18.22 22.20
N LYS A 263 0.83 19.40 22.75
CA LYS A 263 -0.54 19.90 22.89
C LYS A 263 -1.23 20.07 21.53
N GLN A 264 -0.53 20.59 20.53
CA GLN A 264 -1.07 20.75 19.18
C GLN A 264 -1.36 19.40 18.52
N MET A 265 -0.47 18.42 18.72
CA MET A 265 -0.66 17.06 18.22
C MET A 265 -1.90 16.40 18.83
N GLU A 266 -2.10 16.51 20.15
CA GLU A 266 -3.29 16.00 20.83
C GLU A 266 -4.57 16.74 20.43
N SER A 267 -4.50 18.07 20.27
CA SER A 267 -5.62 18.88 19.79
C SER A 267 -6.07 18.44 18.39
N THR A 268 -5.12 18.10 17.51
CA THR A 268 -5.42 17.62 16.16
C THR A 268 -6.16 16.28 16.19
N VAL A 269 -5.75 15.36 17.07
CA VAL A 269 -6.44 14.07 17.28
C VAL A 269 -7.84 14.29 17.83
N THR A 270 -7.97 15.16 18.84
CA THR A 270 -9.27 15.47 19.47
C THR A 270 -10.24 16.05 18.44
N LYS A 271 -9.80 17.00 17.62
CA LYS A 271 -10.61 17.56 16.52
C LYS A 271 -11.03 16.51 15.51
N ALA A 272 -10.14 15.59 15.15
CA ALA A 272 -10.49 14.52 14.22
C ALA A 272 -11.56 13.57 14.81
N ILE A 273 -11.46 13.23 16.09
CA ILE A 273 -12.49 12.42 16.77
C ILE A 273 -13.82 13.17 16.80
N GLU A 274 -13.80 14.46 17.15
CA GLU A 274 -14.99 15.31 17.21
C GLU A 274 -15.67 15.43 15.84
N TYR A 275 -14.91 15.77 14.79
CA TYR A 275 -15.46 15.97 13.45
C TYR A 275 -16.09 14.71 12.87
N PHE A 276 -15.53 13.52 13.17
CA PHE A 276 -16.00 12.25 12.64
C PHE A 276 -16.90 11.48 13.61
N ASN A 277 -17.34 12.09 14.72
CA ASN A 277 -18.12 11.43 15.77
C ASN A 277 -19.47 10.85 15.28
N SER A 278 -20.06 11.49 14.26
CA SER A 278 -21.36 11.12 13.68
C SER A 278 -21.23 10.06 12.59
N THR A 279 -20.00 9.67 12.24
CA THR A 279 -19.76 8.57 11.30
C THR A 279 -19.78 7.22 12.00
N ARG A 280 -20.00 6.14 11.24
CA ARG A 280 -19.76 4.78 11.72
C ARG A 280 -18.25 4.59 11.93
N HIS A 281 -17.77 4.75 13.17
CA HIS A 281 -16.35 4.74 13.46
C HIS A 281 -15.93 3.79 14.59
N ILE A 282 -14.65 3.42 14.59
CA ILE A 282 -13.95 2.76 15.69
C ILE A 282 -12.68 3.55 16.00
N ILE A 283 -12.38 3.75 17.28
CA ILE A 283 -11.15 4.41 17.74
C ILE A 283 -10.19 3.36 18.25
N LEU A 284 -8.98 3.36 17.70
CA LEU A 284 -7.91 2.43 18.00
C LEU A 284 -6.66 3.20 18.38
N TYR A 285 -5.93 2.64 19.33
CA TYR A 285 -4.59 3.10 19.67
C TYR A 285 -3.58 2.02 19.36
N TYR A 286 -2.45 2.41 18.77
CA TYR A 286 -1.35 1.52 18.44
C TYR A 286 -0.92 0.68 19.65
N GLU A 287 -0.92 1.27 20.83
CA GLU A 287 -0.63 0.60 22.09
C GLU A 287 -1.51 -0.62 22.34
N ASP A 288 -2.81 -0.50 22.08
CA ASP A 288 -3.77 -1.57 22.34
C ASP A 288 -3.65 -2.68 21.29
N LEU A 289 -3.38 -2.30 20.03
CA LEU A 289 -3.19 -3.26 18.94
C LEU A 289 -1.94 -4.13 19.13
N ILE A 290 -0.90 -3.60 19.78
CA ILE A 290 0.32 -4.36 20.06
C ILE A 290 0.15 -5.24 21.30
N LYS A 291 -0.51 -4.75 22.35
CA LYS A 291 -0.68 -5.51 23.61
C LYS A 291 -1.80 -6.55 23.54
N ASN A 292 -2.86 -6.28 22.78
CA ASN A 292 -4.06 -7.11 22.75
C ASN A 292 -4.43 -7.51 21.31
N SER A 293 -4.12 -8.76 20.97
CA SER A 293 -4.42 -9.32 19.65
C SER A 293 -5.93 -9.40 19.34
N THR A 294 -6.81 -9.43 20.35
CA THR A 294 -8.26 -9.47 20.12
C THR A 294 -8.79 -8.19 19.48
N LYS A 295 -8.05 -7.08 19.57
CA LYS A 295 -8.41 -5.83 18.91
C LYS A 295 -8.45 -5.95 17.40
N LEU A 296 -7.60 -6.81 16.81
CA LEU A 296 -7.67 -7.08 15.37
C LEU A 296 -8.92 -7.88 14.99
N ASP A 297 -9.41 -8.77 15.86
CA ASP A 297 -10.69 -9.46 15.67
C ASP A 297 -11.87 -8.48 15.72
N GLU A 298 -11.84 -7.52 16.64
CA GLU A 298 -12.83 -6.43 16.71
C GLU A 298 -12.86 -5.62 15.41
N VAL A 299 -11.70 -5.32 14.81
CA VAL A 299 -11.61 -4.62 13.52
C VAL A 299 -12.20 -5.45 12.38
N GLN A 300 -11.88 -6.75 12.31
CA GLN A 300 -12.45 -7.64 11.29
C GLN A 300 -13.97 -7.69 11.41
N LYS A 301 -14.50 -7.85 12.64
CA LYS A 301 -15.94 -7.80 12.91
C LYS A 301 -16.55 -6.43 12.55
N PHE A 302 -15.87 -5.34 12.89
CA PHE A 302 -16.30 -3.99 12.54
C PHE A 302 -16.40 -3.80 11.02
N LEU A 303 -15.50 -4.39 10.25
CA LEU A 303 -15.55 -4.38 8.79
C LEU A 303 -16.47 -5.46 8.19
N GLY A 304 -17.14 -6.26 9.00
CA GLY A 304 -18.02 -7.34 8.53
C GLY A 304 -17.28 -8.48 7.84
N LEU A 305 -16.01 -8.70 8.20
CA LEU A 305 -15.15 -9.72 7.62
C LEU A 305 -15.17 -11.01 8.45
N PRO A 306 -14.96 -12.18 7.82
CA PRO A 306 -14.68 -13.40 8.57
C PRO A 306 -13.37 -13.23 9.35
N ARG A 307 -13.26 -13.92 10.48
CA ARG A 307 -12.03 -13.90 11.27
C ARG A 307 -10.92 -14.64 10.52
N MET A 308 -9.78 -13.99 10.34
CA MET A 308 -8.54 -14.57 9.84
C MET A 308 -7.36 -14.16 10.73
N ASN A 309 -6.30 -14.96 10.69
CA ASN A 309 -5.02 -14.59 11.29
C ASN A 309 -4.31 -13.58 10.39
N LEU A 310 -4.25 -12.32 10.85
CA LEU A 310 -3.58 -11.25 10.12
C LEU A 310 -2.08 -11.28 10.39
N THR A 311 -1.27 -11.10 9.35
CA THR A 311 0.20 -11.12 9.44
C THR A 311 0.82 -9.89 8.78
N SER A 312 2.01 -9.51 9.24
CA SER A 312 2.78 -8.39 8.71
C SER A 312 4.26 -8.67 8.82
N HIS A 313 5.00 -8.39 7.75
CA HIS A 313 6.46 -8.45 7.73
C HIS A 313 7.12 -7.15 8.19
N GLN A 314 6.37 -6.08 8.48
CA GLN A 314 6.97 -4.84 8.97
C GLN A 314 7.43 -5.01 10.42
N VAL A 315 8.64 -4.51 10.71
CA VAL A 315 9.20 -4.49 12.05
C VAL A 315 9.26 -3.06 12.63
N LYS A 316 9.17 -2.96 13.95
CA LYS A 316 9.27 -1.68 14.67
C LYS A 316 10.72 -1.19 14.66
N ILE A 317 10.94 0.05 14.22
CA ILE A 317 12.27 0.68 14.17
C ILE A 317 12.81 0.98 15.59
N HIS A 318 12.17 1.90 16.30
CA HIS A 318 12.62 2.31 17.65
C HIS A 318 12.12 1.32 18.72
N ARG A 319 13.01 0.47 19.23
CA ARG A 319 12.76 -0.51 20.31
C ARG A 319 13.52 -0.09 21.58
N GLY A 320 13.07 -0.53 22.76
CA GLY A 320 13.68 -0.12 24.02
C GLY A 320 13.35 1.31 24.45
N PRO A 321 13.86 1.75 25.62
CA PRO A 321 13.42 2.95 26.31
C PRO A 321 13.73 4.23 25.52
N LEU A 322 12.89 5.25 25.71
CA LEU A 322 12.90 6.43 24.86
C LEU A 322 14.19 7.27 24.95
N TRP A 323 14.86 7.24 26.11
CA TRP A 323 16.13 7.92 26.32
C TRP A 323 17.22 7.43 25.39
N GLU A 324 17.17 6.18 24.91
CA GLU A 324 18.12 5.66 23.90
C GLU A 324 17.93 6.32 22.53
N HIS A 325 16.77 6.95 22.28
CA HIS A 325 16.39 7.49 20.96
C HIS A 325 16.34 9.03 20.92
N ILE A 326 16.80 9.72 21.95
CA ILE A 326 16.79 11.19 22.04
C ILE A 326 18.18 11.67 22.43
N GLU A 327 18.73 12.62 21.68
CA GLU A 327 20.10 13.09 21.91
C GLU A 327 20.20 13.95 23.17
N ASN A 328 19.32 14.94 23.32
CA ASN A 328 19.23 15.82 24.49
C ASN A 328 18.19 15.34 25.51
N TRP A 329 18.30 14.07 25.93
CA TRP A 329 17.33 13.44 26.83
C TRP A 329 17.13 14.21 28.13
N ASP A 330 18.20 14.69 28.77
CA ASP A 330 18.10 15.37 30.06
C ASP A 330 17.25 16.64 29.98
N ASP A 331 17.37 17.41 28.90
CA ASP A 331 16.55 18.59 28.67
C ASP A 331 15.08 18.23 28.47
N VAL A 332 14.81 17.16 27.71
CA VAL A 332 13.44 16.66 27.46
C VAL A 332 12.81 16.14 28.75
N ASN A 333 13.54 15.33 29.50
CA ASN A 333 13.12 14.78 30.79
C ASN A 333 12.80 15.91 31.77
N LYS A 334 13.69 16.90 31.90
CA LYS A 334 13.46 18.08 32.74
C LYS A 334 12.27 18.92 32.29
N THR A 335 12.04 19.05 30.98
CA THR A 335 10.94 19.85 30.42
C THR A 335 9.58 19.19 30.65
N LEU A 336 9.52 17.87 30.61
CA LEU A 336 8.27 17.12 30.77
C LEU A 336 8.00 16.68 32.22
N GLY A 337 9.03 16.59 33.06
CA GLY A 337 8.88 16.25 34.48
C GLY A 337 7.96 17.22 35.22
N GLY A 338 6.99 16.69 35.96
CA GLY A 338 5.98 17.48 36.67
C GLY A 338 4.88 18.06 35.77
N THR A 339 4.85 17.73 34.48
CA THR A 339 3.79 18.13 33.54
C THR A 339 2.82 16.98 33.28
N THR A 340 1.67 17.28 32.67
CA THR A 340 0.72 16.25 32.22
C THR A 340 1.30 15.26 31.20
N TYR A 341 2.44 15.60 30.58
CA TYR A 341 3.12 14.79 29.58
C TYR A 341 4.26 13.93 30.15
N GLU A 342 4.51 13.98 31.47
CA GLU A 342 5.56 13.19 32.12
C GLU A 342 5.44 11.70 31.81
N SER A 343 4.21 11.17 31.72
CA SER A 343 3.95 9.77 31.38
C SER A 343 4.54 9.35 30.02
N PHE A 344 4.79 10.27 29.10
CA PHE A 344 5.39 9.94 27.81
C PHE A 344 6.88 9.55 27.92
N LEU A 345 7.53 9.86 29.03
CA LEU A 345 8.92 9.49 29.31
C LEU A 345 9.07 8.01 29.68
N SER A 346 8.08 7.42 30.36
CA SER A 346 8.15 6.08 30.96
C SER A 346 7.36 5.01 30.21
N ILE A 347 6.36 5.38 29.40
CA ILE A 347 5.53 4.40 28.69
C ILE A 347 6.32 3.78 27.54
N ASP A 348 6.91 2.62 27.83
CA ASP A 348 7.08 1.54 26.86
C ASP A 348 6.00 0.47 27.07
N TYR A 349 5.53 -0.06 25.94
CA TYR A 349 4.33 -0.88 25.81
C TYR A 349 4.40 -2.15 26.66
#